data_AF-A0A969EQK8-F1
#
_entry.id   AF-A0A969EQK8-F1
#
_cell.length_a   1.000
_cell.length_b   1.000
_cell.length_c   1.000
_cell.angle_alpha   90.00
_cell.angle_beta   90.00
_cell.angle_gamma   90.00
#
_symmetry.space_group_name_H-M   'P 1'
#
loop_
_entity.id
_entity.type
_entity.pdbx_description
1 polymer ?
#
loop_
_entity_poly.entity_id
_entity_poly.type
_entity_poly.pdbx_seq_one_letter_code
_entity_poly.pdbx_strand_id
1 'polypeptide(L)'
;MLEAFAAARGQEKLRDEIEQLLTQAEQYQTQLLQPPGDNAYETYQQVLTLDAENDRAQQGLARIIDTYQQQAEALRDQGQWQDSLAKIDEILQVFPDNAEMQSLRKRCKTPSMLLKTKRNCSKRSPNFWHRRNTIASKVN
;
A
#
# COMPACT_ATOMS: atom_id res chain seq x y z
N MET A 1 8.07 -32.87 -35.78
CA MET A 1 8.62 -31.53 -35.49
C MET A 1 7.91 -30.47 -36.35
N LEU A 2 6.56 -30.40 -36.30
CA LEU A 2 5.77 -29.49 -37.16
C LEU A 2 4.56 -28.84 -36.45
N GLU A 3 4.27 -29.15 -35.18
CA GLU A 3 3.06 -28.64 -34.49
C GLU A 3 3.25 -27.36 -33.69
N ALA A 4 4.50 -26.89 -33.50
CA ALA A 4 4.79 -25.71 -32.69
C ALA A 4 4.35 -24.38 -33.33
N PHE A 5 4.25 -24.32 -34.67
CA PHE A 5 3.99 -23.07 -35.40
C PHE A 5 2.51 -22.67 -35.46
N ALA A 6 1.57 -23.61 -35.25
CA ALA A 6 0.14 -23.30 -35.23
C ALA A 6 -0.27 -22.61 -33.91
N ALA A 7 0.36 -22.98 -32.79
CA ALA A 7 0.16 -22.33 -31.50
C ALA A 7 0.66 -20.88 -31.50
N ALA A 8 1.76 -20.59 -32.20
CA ALA A 8 2.34 -19.24 -32.27
C ALA A 8 1.39 -18.21 -32.91
N ARG A 9 0.72 -18.56 -34.02
CA ARG A 9 -0.21 -17.64 -34.72
C ARG A 9 -1.48 -17.33 -33.93
N GLY A 10 -1.93 -18.26 -33.08
CA GLY A 10 -3.05 -18.03 -32.17
C GLY A 10 -2.68 -17.05 -31.07
N GLN A 11 -1.46 -17.15 -30.55
CA GLN A 11 -0.95 -16.24 -29.52
C GLN A 11 -0.70 -14.82 -30.06
N GLU A 12 -0.29 -14.65 -31.32
CA GLU A 12 -0.09 -13.33 -31.92
C GLU A 12 -1.38 -12.51 -32.00
N LYS A 13 -2.52 -13.13 -32.36
CA LYS A 13 -3.80 -12.41 -32.40
C LYS A 13 -4.28 -11.97 -31.02
N LEU A 14 -4.13 -12.85 -30.03
CA LEU A 14 -4.49 -12.52 -28.64
C LEU A 14 -3.64 -11.36 -28.12
N ARG A 15 -2.35 -11.35 -28.45
CA ARG A 15 -1.43 -10.26 -28.08
C ARG A 15 -1.85 -8.91 -28.67
N ASP A 16 -2.25 -8.89 -29.95
CA ASP A 16 -2.71 -7.65 -30.60
C ASP A 16 -3.98 -7.11 -29.94
N GLU A 17 -4.94 -7.99 -29.62
CA GLU A 17 -6.18 -7.63 -28.93
C GLU A 17 -5.92 -7.11 -27.50
N ILE A 18 -4.96 -7.72 -26.80
CA ILE A 18 -4.48 -7.23 -25.50
C ILE A 18 -3.81 -5.86 -25.64
N GLU A 19 -2.99 -5.62 -26.66
CA GLU A 19 -2.37 -4.32 -26.89
C GLU A 19 -3.40 -3.22 -27.18
N GLN A 20 -4.47 -3.54 -27.91
CA GLN A 20 -5.59 -2.61 -28.11
C GLN A 20 -6.28 -2.26 -26.78
N LEU A 21 -6.58 -3.28 -25.96
CA LEU A 21 -7.19 -3.07 -24.64
C LEU A 21 -6.28 -2.28 -23.69
N LEU A 22 -4.98 -2.54 -23.70
CA LEU A 22 -3.99 -1.78 -22.92
C LEU A 22 -3.94 -0.32 -23.35
N THR A 23 -3.92 -0.06 -24.66
CA THR A 23 -3.94 1.31 -25.20
C THR A 23 -5.20 2.05 -24.75
N GLN A 24 -6.35 1.36 -24.77
CA GLN A 24 -7.61 1.91 -24.29
C GLN A 24 -7.57 2.19 -22.78
N ALA A 25 -6.98 1.29 -21.98
CA ALA A 25 -6.77 1.48 -20.55
C ALA A 25 -5.87 2.68 -20.25
N GLU A 26 -4.83 2.91 -21.05
CA GLU A 26 -3.95 4.07 -20.93
C GLU A 26 -4.68 5.38 -21.25
N GLN A 27 -5.64 5.38 -22.19
CA GLN A 27 -6.48 6.56 -22.45
C GLN A 27 -7.38 6.91 -21.26
N TYR A 28 -7.79 5.92 -20.48
CA TYR A 28 -8.54 6.12 -19.23
C TYR A 28 -7.65 6.54 -18.05
N GLN A 29 -6.41 7.01 -18.26
CA GLN A 29 -5.53 7.54 -17.20
C GLN A 29 -6.17 8.65 -16.35
N THR A 30 -7.16 9.36 -16.89
CA THR A 30 -7.92 10.38 -16.15
C THR A 30 -9.06 9.79 -15.30
N GLN A 31 -9.48 8.55 -15.57
CA GLN A 31 -10.56 7.82 -14.91
C GLN A 31 -10.01 6.55 -14.25
N LEU A 32 -9.13 6.76 -13.25
CA LEU A 32 -8.36 5.69 -12.62
C LEU A 32 -9.26 4.71 -11.85
N LEU A 33 -10.22 5.22 -11.08
CA LEU A 33 -11.13 4.43 -10.24
C LEU A 33 -12.58 4.97 -10.18
N GLN A 34 -12.89 6.06 -10.91
CA GLN A 34 -14.22 6.63 -10.93
C GLN A 34 -14.67 6.96 -12.37
N PRO A 35 -15.93 6.62 -12.74
CA PRO A 35 -16.97 5.93 -11.96
C PRO A 35 -16.79 4.39 -11.90
N PRO A 36 -17.29 3.70 -10.85
CA PRO A 36 -17.31 2.24 -10.82
C PRO A 36 -18.06 1.68 -12.04
N GLY A 37 -17.44 0.79 -12.81
CA GLY A 37 -17.98 0.25 -14.06
C GLY A 37 -17.29 0.75 -15.33
N ASP A 38 -16.53 1.85 -15.28
CA ASP A 38 -15.92 2.50 -16.47
C ASP A 38 -14.50 3.01 -16.16
N ASN A 39 -13.66 2.12 -15.63
CA ASN A 39 -12.35 2.46 -15.07
C ASN A 39 -11.20 1.77 -15.80
N ALA A 40 -10.03 2.44 -15.82
CA ALA A 40 -8.77 1.83 -16.28
C ALA A 40 -8.49 0.47 -15.60
N TYR A 41 -8.89 0.33 -14.33
CA TYR A 41 -8.81 -0.92 -13.58
C TYR A 41 -9.49 -2.11 -14.27
N GLU A 42 -10.77 -1.96 -14.67
CA GLU A 42 -11.52 -3.08 -15.24
C GLU A 42 -10.93 -3.50 -16.58
N THR A 43 -10.43 -2.54 -17.36
CA THR A 43 -9.72 -2.84 -18.61
C THR A 43 -8.44 -3.63 -18.35
N TYR A 44 -7.62 -3.25 -17.35
CA TYR A 44 -6.44 -4.03 -16.98
C TYR A 44 -6.78 -5.41 -16.41
N GLN A 45 -7.87 -5.53 -15.64
CA GLN A 45 -8.32 -6.82 -15.11
C GLN A 45 -8.82 -7.74 -16.23
N GLN A 46 -9.50 -7.20 -17.25
CA GLN A 46 -9.87 -7.94 -18.46
C GLN A 46 -8.64 -8.42 -19.22
N VAL A 47 -7.62 -7.57 -19.38
CA VAL A 47 -6.34 -7.97 -19.97
C VAL A 47 -5.71 -9.11 -19.19
N LEU A 48 -5.65 -9.03 -17.84
CA LEU A 48 -5.10 -10.11 -17.01
C LEU A 48 -5.93 -11.40 -17.03
N THR A 49 -7.23 -11.30 -17.33
CA THR A 49 -8.10 -12.47 -17.52
C THR A 49 -7.74 -13.20 -18.82
N LEU A 50 -7.31 -12.46 -19.85
CA LEU A 50 -6.86 -13.00 -21.13
C LEU A 50 -5.38 -13.46 -21.08
N ASP A 51 -4.54 -12.71 -20.37
CA ASP A 51 -3.11 -12.94 -20.21
C ASP A 51 -2.65 -12.54 -18.79
N ALA A 52 -2.61 -13.53 -17.91
CA ALA A 52 -2.23 -13.34 -16.51
C ALA A 52 -0.74 -12.99 -16.31
N GLU A 53 0.10 -13.19 -17.34
CA GLU A 53 1.53 -12.91 -17.32
C GLU A 53 1.87 -11.57 -17.98
N ASN A 54 0.86 -10.73 -18.25
CA ASN A 54 1.06 -9.46 -18.93
C ASN A 54 1.66 -8.39 -17.99
N ASP A 55 2.97 -8.17 -18.14
CA ASP A 55 3.72 -7.15 -17.38
C ASP A 55 3.11 -5.74 -17.50
N ARG A 56 2.60 -5.34 -18.67
CA ARG A 56 2.04 -3.99 -18.88
C ARG A 56 0.78 -3.77 -18.06
N ALA A 57 -0.12 -4.75 -18.02
CA ALA A 57 -1.33 -4.66 -17.21
C ALA A 57 -1.00 -4.59 -15.71
N GLN A 58 -0.05 -5.41 -15.25
CA GLN A 58 0.44 -5.37 -13.88
C GLN A 58 1.08 -4.01 -13.53
N GLN A 59 1.87 -3.43 -14.44
CA GLN A 59 2.45 -2.10 -14.27
C GLN A 59 1.38 -0.99 -14.24
N GLY A 60 0.33 -1.09 -15.07
CA GLY A 60 -0.80 -0.18 -15.06
C GLY A 60 -1.53 -0.17 -13.71
N LEU A 61 -1.83 -1.37 -13.19
CA LEU A 61 -2.43 -1.54 -11.86
C LEU A 61 -1.51 -1.02 -10.74
N ALA A 62 -0.21 -1.33 -10.81
CA ALA A 62 0.77 -0.85 -9.85
C ALA A 62 0.87 0.69 -9.85
N ARG A 63 0.79 1.34 -11.02
CA ARG A 63 0.74 2.81 -11.12
C ARG A 63 -0.50 3.41 -10.47
N ILE A 64 -1.67 2.79 -10.63
CA ILE A 64 -2.90 3.22 -9.96
C ILE A 64 -2.70 3.15 -8.44
N ILE A 65 -2.21 2.01 -7.94
CA ILE A 65 -1.93 1.80 -6.52
C ILE A 65 -0.92 2.81 -5.99
N ASP A 66 0.19 3.03 -6.69
CA ASP A 66 1.25 3.97 -6.29
C ASP A 66 0.71 5.40 -6.23
N THR A 67 -0.05 5.83 -7.25
CA THR A 67 -0.66 7.16 -7.28
C THR A 67 -1.58 7.40 -6.08
N TYR A 68 -2.41 6.41 -5.73
CA TYR A 68 -3.28 6.47 -4.55
C TYR A 68 -2.51 6.40 -3.24
N GLN A 69 -1.44 5.61 -3.18
CA GLN A 69 -0.54 5.55 -2.03
C GLN A 69 0.08 6.92 -1.77
N GLN A 70 0.68 7.54 -2.80
CA GLN A 70 1.30 8.86 -2.70
C GLN A 70 0.29 9.91 -2.22
N GLN A 71 -0.94 9.90 -2.75
CA GLN A 71 -2.01 10.79 -2.28
C GLN A 71 -2.37 10.53 -0.81
N ALA A 72 -2.55 9.27 -0.41
CA ALA A 72 -2.87 8.91 0.96
C ALA A 72 -1.74 9.28 1.93
N GLU A 73 -0.49 9.11 1.54
CA GLU A 73 0.67 9.50 2.34
C GLU A 73 0.83 11.02 2.41
N ALA A 74 0.60 11.75 1.32
CA ALA A 74 0.60 13.21 1.33
C ALA A 74 -0.49 13.77 2.26
N LEU A 75 -1.70 13.20 2.24
CA LEU A 75 -2.78 13.56 3.17
C LEU A 75 -2.41 13.23 4.62
N ARG A 76 -1.74 12.09 4.84
CA ARG A 76 -1.23 11.69 6.15
C ARG A 76 -0.23 12.70 6.70
N ASP A 77 0.72 13.14 5.87
CA ASP A 77 1.75 14.11 6.24
C ASP A 77 1.15 15.49 6.57
N GLN A 78 0.06 15.85 5.88
CA GLN A 78 -0.75 17.03 6.18
C GLN A 78 -1.60 16.91 7.45
N GLY A 79 -1.58 15.77 8.14
CA GLY A 79 -2.40 15.50 9.31
C GLY A 79 -3.87 15.21 8.98
N GLN A 80 -4.22 15.04 7.70
CA GLN A 80 -5.54 14.67 7.22
C GLN A 80 -5.71 13.15 7.22
N TRP A 81 -5.64 12.55 8.42
CA TRP A 81 -5.75 11.10 8.61
C TRP A 81 -7.08 10.52 8.11
N GLN A 82 -8.15 11.31 8.16
CA GLN A 82 -9.50 10.91 7.72
C GLN A 82 -9.60 10.85 6.19
N ASP A 83 -9.12 11.88 5.49
CA ASP A 83 -9.07 11.90 4.03
C ASP A 83 -8.13 10.82 3.47
N SER A 84 -6.96 10.63 4.12
CA SER A 84 -6.05 9.52 3.80
C SER A 84 -6.76 8.17 3.91
N LEU A 85 -7.50 7.94 5.01
CA LEU A 85 -8.29 6.71 5.18
C LEU A 85 -9.38 6.55 4.12
N ALA A 86 -10.05 7.64 3.72
CA ALA A 86 -11.07 7.58 2.68
C ALA A 86 -10.48 7.13 1.33
N LYS A 87 -9.31 7.66 0.94
CA LYS A 87 -8.60 7.24 -0.27
C LYS A 87 -8.15 5.78 -0.21
N ILE A 88 -7.67 5.33 0.95
CA ILE A 88 -7.27 3.94 1.15
C ILE A 88 -8.47 2.99 1.11
N ASP A 89 -9.60 3.38 1.70
CA ASP A 89 -10.81 2.54 1.70
C ASP A 89 -11.42 2.45 0.30
N GLU A 90 -11.39 3.54 -0.49
CA GLU A 90 -11.80 3.55 -1.91
C GLU A 90 -11.01 2.51 -2.73
N ILE A 91 -9.68 2.51 -2.64
CA ILE A 91 -8.88 1.55 -3.40
C ILE A 91 -8.99 0.12 -2.84
N LEU A 92 -9.18 -0.06 -1.53
CA LEU A 92 -9.38 -1.40 -0.93
C LEU A 92 -10.74 -2.02 -1.25
N GLN A 93 -11.75 -1.23 -1.62
CA GLN A 93 -13.01 -1.76 -2.14
C GLN A 93 -12.81 -2.46 -3.49
N VAL A 94 -11.85 -2.01 -4.28
CA VAL A 94 -11.49 -2.59 -5.57
C VAL A 94 -10.42 -3.68 -5.41
N PHE A 95 -9.39 -3.41 -4.59
CA PHE A 95 -8.25 -4.30 -4.33
C PHE A 95 -8.18 -4.72 -2.87
N PRO A 96 -9.05 -5.64 -2.41
CA PRO A 96 -9.02 -6.11 -1.03
C PRO A 96 -7.71 -6.84 -0.69
N ASP A 97 -7.04 -7.44 -1.68
CA ASP A 97 -5.84 -8.27 -1.49
C ASP A 97 -4.54 -7.46 -1.39
N ASN A 98 -4.59 -6.13 -1.52
CA ASN A 98 -3.38 -5.32 -1.49
C ASN A 98 -2.82 -5.14 -0.06
N ALA A 99 -1.76 -5.89 0.26
CA ALA A 99 -1.10 -5.87 1.56
C ALA A 99 -0.55 -4.49 1.96
N GLU A 100 -0.04 -3.69 1.02
CA GLU A 100 0.50 -2.35 1.27
C GLU A 100 -0.62 -1.40 1.71
N MET A 101 -1.74 -1.40 0.99
CA MET A 101 -2.91 -0.57 1.32
C MET A 101 -3.53 -0.97 2.66
N GLN A 102 -3.60 -2.27 2.97
CA GLN A 102 -4.06 -2.74 4.28
C GLN A 102 -3.14 -2.27 5.42
N SER A 103 -1.83 -2.28 5.20
CA SER A 103 -0.85 -1.82 6.18
C SER A 103 -0.95 -0.31 6.40
N LEU A 104 -1.14 0.46 5.32
CA LEU A 104 -1.35 1.90 5.39
C LEU A 104 -2.65 2.24 6.13
N ARG A 105 -3.75 1.53 5.86
CA ARG A 105 -5.02 1.66 6.59
C ARG A 105 -4.86 1.45 8.08
N LYS A 106 -4.14 0.39 8.49
CA LYS A 106 -3.90 0.08 9.91
C LYS A 106 -3.15 1.23 10.58
N ARG A 107 -2.08 1.72 9.95
CA ARG A 107 -1.27 2.84 10.45
C ARG A 107 -2.09 4.11 10.64
N CYS A 108 -2.99 4.43 9.71
CA CYS A 108 -3.86 5.60 9.82
C CYS A 108 -5.04 5.40 10.80
N LYS A 109 -5.58 4.19 10.95
CA LYS A 109 -6.67 3.88 11.90
C LYS A 109 -6.22 3.80 13.36
N THR A 110 -4.96 3.52 13.63
CA THR A 110 -4.45 3.44 15.01
C THR A 110 -3.82 4.77 15.42
N PRO A 111 -4.53 5.68 16.09
CA PRO A 111 -3.95 6.95 16.53
C PRO A 111 -2.82 6.77 17.56
N SER A 112 -2.75 5.65 18.28
CA SER A 112 -1.62 5.27 19.14
C SER A 112 -1.97 3.95 19.80
N MET A 113 -1.55 2.83 19.24
CA MET A 113 -1.55 1.54 19.95
C MET A 113 -0.17 0.87 19.85
N LEU A 114 0.89 1.65 20.07
CA LEU A 114 2.24 1.15 20.35
C LEU A 114 2.80 1.74 21.66
N LEU A 115 1.95 1.85 22.68
CA LEU A 115 2.39 2.00 24.08
C LEU A 115 2.29 0.67 24.85
N LYS A 116 2.61 -0.45 24.21
CA LYS A 116 2.73 -1.80 24.80
C LYS A 116 3.55 -2.60 23.78
N THR A 117 4.89 -2.61 23.79
CA THR A 117 5.66 -3.53 24.64
C THR A 117 7.17 -3.30 24.45
N LYS A 118 7.74 -2.30 25.13
CA LYS A 118 9.03 -2.42 25.84
C LYS A 118 9.11 -1.27 26.83
N ARG A 119 8.47 -1.46 27.99
CA ARG A 119 9.06 -0.90 29.22
C ARG A 119 10.37 -1.65 29.46
N ASN A 120 11.42 -1.34 28.69
CA ASN A 120 12.77 -1.47 29.21
C ASN A 120 13.06 -0.22 30.06
N CYS A 121 12.22 -0.04 31.08
CA CYS A 121 12.50 0.78 32.24
C CYS A 121 12.86 -0.22 33.35
N SER A 122 14.02 -0.87 33.25
CA SER A 122 14.61 -1.67 34.32
C SER A 122 15.15 -0.80 35.48
N LYS A 123 14.59 0.40 35.69
CA LYS A 123 14.71 1.12 36.96
C LYS A 123 13.63 0.60 37.91
N ARG A 124 13.87 -0.59 38.45
CA ARG A 124 13.26 -1.02 39.70
C ARG A 124 14.37 -1.54 40.61
N SER A 125 15.12 -0.60 41.19
CA SER A 125 15.78 -0.80 42.48
C SER A 125 15.21 0.23 43.46
N PRO A 126 14.63 -0.16 44.61
CA PRO A 126 13.73 0.69 45.39
C PRO A 126 14.40 1.29 46.63
N ASN A 127 15.61 1.85 46.56
CA ASN A 127 16.26 2.39 47.77
C ASN A 127 16.83 3.79 47.52
N PHE A 128 15.98 4.82 47.46
CA PHE A 128 16.50 6.20 47.43
C PHE A 128 15.54 7.21 48.06
N TRP A 129 15.16 7.03 49.33
CA TRP A 129 14.76 8.13 50.19
C TRP A 129 15.16 7.82 51.63
N HIS A 130 15.87 8.77 52.24
CA HIS A 130 16.23 8.92 53.66
C HIS A 130 17.50 8.23 54.17
N ARG A 131 18.61 8.98 54.15
CA ARG A 131 19.29 9.33 55.41
C ARG A 131 20.08 10.65 55.27
N ARG A 132 19.46 11.73 55.72
CA ARG A 132 20.21 12.84 56.34
C ARG A 132 20.88 12.27 57.58
N ASN A 133 22.21 12.30 57.63
CA ASN A 133 22.95 12.30 58.89
C ASN A 133 24.28 13.05 58.72
N THR A 134 24.31 14.26 59.28
CA THR A 134 25.41 14.90 60.03
C THR A 134 26.41 13.85 60.58
N ILE A 135 27.74 14.02 60.64
CA ILE A 135 28.56 14.97 61.42
C ILE A 135 30.04 14.89 60.96
N ALA A 136 30.75 16.02 61.04
CA ALA A 136 32.19 16.21 61.32
C ALA A 136 33.21 15.15 60.85
N SER A 137 34.14 15.57 59.99
CA SER A 137 35.50 15.03 60.01
C SER A 137 36.52 16.15 59.83
N LYS A 138 37.30 16.26 60.90
CA LYS A 138 38.43 17.13 61.15
C LYS A 138 39.61 16.64 60.33
N VAL A 139 40.25 17.51 59.56
CA VAL A 139 41.61 17.28 59.05
C VAL A 139 42.38 18.59 58.97
N ASN A 140 43.36 18.65 59.88
CA ASN A 140 44.63 19.40 59.94
C ASN A 140 44.63 20.90 59.61
#